data_AF-A0A7J5JA80-F1
#
_entry.id   AF-A0A7J5JA80-F1
#
_cell.length_a   1.000
_cell.length_b   1.000
_cell.length_c   1.000
_cell.angle_alpha   90.00
_cell.angle_beta   90.00
_cell.angle_gamma   90.00
#
_symmetry.space_group_name_H-M   'P 1'
#
loop_
_entity.id
_entity.type
_entity.pdbx_description
1 polymer ?
#
loop_
_entity_poly.entity_id
_entity_poly.type
_entity_poly.pdbx_seq_one_letter_code
_entity_poly.pdbx_strand_id
1 'polypeptide(L)'
;MKNTFKKVFIGFMAFAMATGSFAQQRAHKKDNESYPKEWKQIARMEQDSFFLTDEARRIAENVLAFQRCTGGWPKNIDMARRMNDKELAKVIKDKSRRDDSTIDNNATTAQMIFLARLYRQTKDIRYRDAFLQGVEYLLSGQYENGGWPQFWPGPRGYQV
;
A
#
# COMPACT_ATOMS: atom_id res chain seq x y z
N MET A 1 46.23 2.28 61.27
CA MET A 1 47.30 2.73 60.33
C MET A 1 46.81 2.48 58.91
N LYS A 2 46.18 3.47 58.28
CA LYS A 2 46.73 4.26 57.16
C LYS A 2 47.39 3.41 56.06
N ASN A 3 46.73 3.32 54.89
CA ASN A 3 47.35 3.87 53.69
C ASN A 3 46.34 4.15 52.56
N THR A 4 46.43 5.39 52.11
CA THR A 4 45.70 6.07 51.05
C THR A 4 46.32 5.73 49.69
N PHE A 5 45.54 5.47 48.64
CA PHE A 5 45.94 5.81 47.27
C PHE A 5 44.71 6.13 46.40
N LYS A 6 44.75 7.34 45.83
CA LYS A 6 43.83 7.92 44.84
C LYS A 6 43.84 7.11 43.54
N LYS A 7 42.72 7.08 42.79
CA LYS A 7 42.60 7.50 41.37
C LYS A 7 41.22 7.19 40.76
N VAL A 8 40.50 8.27 40.44
CA VAL A 8 39.69 8.53 39.23
C VAL A 8 39.04 7.33 38.51
N PHE A 9 37.71 7.28 38.52
CA PHE A 9 36.90 6.77 37.40
C PHE A 9 35.56 7.53 37.36
N ILE A 10 35.54 8.67 36.66
CA ILE A 10 34.31 9.24 36.10
C ILE A 10 34.28 8.74 34.66
N GLY A 11 33.42 7.77 34.37
CA GLY A 11 33.35 7.12 33.07
C GLY A 11 31.93 6.79 32.68
N PHE A 12 31.43 7.51 31.67
CA PHE A 12 30.43 7.09 30.70
C PHE A 12 29.04 6.68 31.21
N MET A 13 28.18 7.66 31.42
CA MET A 13 26.72 7.46 31.32
C MET A 13 26.09 8.55 30.46
N ALA A 14 26.56 8.68 29.21
CA ALA A 14 25.97 9.59 28.24
C ALA A 14 26.29 9.14 26.80
N PHE A 15 25.93 7.90 26.41
CA PHE A 15 25.96 7.53 24.99
C PHE A 15 25.02 6.36 24.66
N ALA A 16 23.73 6.48 24.97
CA ALA A 16 22.76 5.44 24.58
C ALA A 16 21.40 5.99 24.15
N MET A 17 21.29 7.26 23.73
CA MET A 17 20.02 7.85 23.28
C MET A 17 20.08 8.53 21.90
N ALA A 18 21.13 8.29 21.11
CA ALA A 18 21.19 8.80 19.73
C ALA A 18 21.34 7.70 18.66
N THR A 19 21.64 6.45 19.02
CA THR A 19 21.88 5.38 18.05
C THR A 19 20.61 4.69 17.57
N GLY A 20 19.52 4.73 18.35
CA GLY A 20 18.24 4.11 18.00
C GLY A 20 17.56 4.76 16.80
N SER A 21 17.53 6.09 16.74
CA SER A 21 16.86 6.82 15.66
C SER A 21 17.55 6.64 14.31
N PHE A 22 18.89 6.66 14.25
CA PHE A 22 19.63 6.46 13.00
C PHE A 22 19.59 5.02 12.48
N ALA A 23 19.58 4.03 13.39
CA ALA A 23 19.44 2.62 13.01
C ALA A 23 18.05 2.33 12.44
N GLN A 24 17.00 2.86 13.06
CA GLN A 24 15.62 2.73 12.56
C GLN A 24 15.42 3.43 11.22
N GLN A 25 15.98 4.64 11.04
CA GLN A 25 15.91 5.39 9.78
C GLN A 25 16.69 4.69 8.65
N ARG A 26 17.82 4.04 8.96
CA ARG A 26 18.60 3.25 7.98
C ARG A 26 17.92 1.93 7.62
N ALA A 27 17.31 1.24 8.58
CA ALA A 27 16.53 0.04 8.32
C ALA A 27 15.34 0.36 7.40
N HIS A 28 14.53 1.37 7.74
CA HIS A 28 13.43 1.85 6.89
C HIS A 28 13.86 2.23 5.46
N LYS A 29 15.09 2.74 5.29
CA LYS A 29 15.61 3.11 3.96
C LYS A 29 16.03 1.89 3.14
N LYS A 30 16.65 0.88 3.77
CA LYS A 30 17.08 -0.38 3.12
C LYS A 30 15.90 -1.26 2.69
N ASP A 31 14.84 -1.29 3.49
CA ASP A 31 13.63 -2.06 3.17
C ASP A 31 12.92 -1.53 1.91
N ASN A 32 13.14 -0.25 1.60
CA ASN A 32 12.56 0.44 0.44
C ASN A 32 13.40 0.29 -0.84
N GLU A 33 14.61 -0.29 -0.77
CA GLU A 33 15.57 -0.38 -1.88
C GLU A 33 15.40 -1.65 -2.75
N SER A 34 14.59 -2.64 -2.34
CA SER A 34 14.56 -3.95 -3.01
C SER A 34 13.70 -4.02 -4.29
N TYR A 35 12.91 -2.99 -4.64
CA TYR A 35 12.13 -2.98 -5.88
C TYR A 35 12.13 -1.59 -6.53
N PRO A 36 13.04 -1.32 -7.50
CA PRO A 36 13.14 -0.01 -8.16
C PRO A 36 12.03 0.25 -9.20
N LYS A 37 10.88 -0.43 -9.10
CA LYS A 37 9.79 -0.35 -10.07
C LYS A 37 8.58 0.37 -9.47
N GLU A 38 8.01 1.31 -10.21
CA GLU A 38 6.76 1.96 -9.84
C GLU A 38 5.67 0.92 -9.56
N TRP A 39 4.77 1.16 -8.60
CA TRP A 39 3.75 0.19 -8.17
C TRP A 39 2.93 -0.40 -9.34
N LYS A 40 2.67 0.41 -10.38
CA LYS A 40 1.92 -0.01 -11.59
C LYS A 40 2.64 -1.14 -12.33
N GLN A 41 3.97 -1.11 -12.34
CA GLN A 41 4.81 -2.15 -12.94
C GLN A 41 4.82 -3.40 -12.06
N ILE A 42 4.89 -3.25 -10.73
CA ILE A 42 4.78 -4.36 -9.78
C ILE A 42 3.46 -5.11 -9.97
N ALA A 43 2.35 -4.37 -10.08
CA ALA A 43 1.02 -4.94 -10.31
C ALA A 43 0.93 -5.83 -11.57
N ARG A 44 1.78 -5.56 -12.56
CA ARG A 44 1.81 -6.23 -13.87
C ARG A 44 3.07 -7.07 -14.11
N MET A 45 3.89 -7.32 -13.09
CA MET A 45 5.16 -8.08 -13.24
C MET A 45 4.92 -9.51 -13.73
N GLU A 46 5.40 -9.93 -14.90
CA GLU A 46 5.08 -11.25 -15.45
C GLU A 46 5.54 -12.45 -14.59
N GLN A 47 6.57 -12.28 -13.76
CA GLN A 47 7.10 -13.34 -12.92
C GLN A 47 6.21 -13.63 -11.71
N ASP A 48 5.65 -14.85 -11.67
CA ASP A 48 4.74 -15.29 -10.60
C ASP A 48 5.43 -15.49 -9.24
N SER A 49 6.74 -15.66 -9.21
CA SER A 49 7.51 -15.86 -7.96
C SER A 49 7.37 -14.69 -6.99
N PHE A 50 7.22 -13.46 -7.49
CA PHE A 50 6.99 -12.29 -6.64
C PHE A 50 5.72 -12.44 -5.79
N PHE A 51 4.64 -12.96 -6.38
CA PHE A 51 3.33 -13.09 -5.73
C PHE A 51 3.29 -14.16 -4.62
N LEU A 52 4.37 -14.91 -4.43
CA LEU A 52 4.54 -15.85 -3.33
C LEU A 52 5.20 -15.21 -2.09
N THR A 53 5.82 -14.02 -2.25
CA THR A 53 6.60 -13.36 -1.21
C THR A 53 5.73 -12.69 -0.14
N ASP A 54 6.31 -12.51 1.06
CA ASP A 54 5.67 -11.74 2.14
C ASP A 54 5.52 -10.26 1.76
N GLU A 55 6.42 -9.72 0.94
CA GLU A 55 6.34 -8.36 0.45
C GLU A 55 5.11 -8.17 -0.46
N ALA A 56 4.82 -9.11 -1.37
CA ALA A 56 3.60 -9.06 -2.17
C ALA A 56 2.33 -9.09 -1.31
N ARG A 57 2.30 -9.92 -0.26
CA ARG A 57 1.17 -9.94 0.69
C ARG A 57 1.03 -8.63 1.45
N ARG A 58 2.14 -8.02 1.88
CA ARG A 58 2.12 -6.70 2.53
C ARG A 58 1.59 -5.61 1.61
N ILE A 59 1.98 -5.59 0.34
CA ILE A 59 1.42 -4.67 -0.66
C ILE A 59 -0.07 -4.92 -0.84
N ALA A 60 -0.51 -6.18 -0.80
CA ALA A 60 -1.92 -6.55 -0.89
C ALA A 60 -2.76 -5.92 0.24
N GLU A 61 -2.24 -5.90 1.47
CA GLU A 61 -2.95 -5.28 2.59
C GLU A 61 -3.18 -3.77 2.35
N ASN A 62 -2.21 -3.08 1.73
CA ASN A 62 -2.42 -1.70 1.28
C ASN A 62 -3.52 -1.64 0.20
N VAL A 63 -3.43 -2.49 -0.84
CA VAL A 63 -4.43 -2.51 -1.92
C VAL A 63 -5.84 -2.74 -1.36
N LEU A 64 -6.03 -3.68 -0.44
CA LEU A 64 -7.30 -3.93 0.23
C LEU A 64 -7.76 -2.76 1.10
N ALA A 65 -6.84 -2.09 1.81
CA ALA A 65 -7.16 -0.95 2.64
C ALA A 65 -7.70 0.22 1.80
N PHE A 66 -7.10 0.49 0.64
CA PHE A 66 -7.48 1.62 -0.24
C PHE A 66 -8.75 1.40 -1.07
N GLN A 67 -9.29 0.18 -1.15
CA GLN A 67 -10.55 -0.05 -1.86
C GLN A 67 -11.70 0.70 -1.19
N ARG A 68 -12.46 1.46 -1.98
CA ARG A 68 -13.62 2.23 -1.54
C ARG A 68 -14.88 1.37 -1.52
N CYS A 69 -15.92 1.84 -0.86
CA CYS A 69 -17.24 1.21 -0.80
C CYS A 69 -17.95 1.12 -2.16
N THR A 70 -17.45 1.85 -3.17
CA THR A 70 -17.88 1.73 -4.56
C THR A 70 -17.33 0.47 -5.24
N GLY A 71 -16.32 -0.18 -4.65
CA GLY A 71 -15.53 -1.25 -5.25
C GLY A 71 -14.30 -0.76 -6.03
N GLY A 72 -14.21 0.54 -6.33
CA GLY A 72 -13.09 1.15 -7.04
C GLY A 72 -11.94 1.64 -6.14
N TRP A 73 -10.91 2.20 -6.76
CA TRP A 73 -9.73 2.74 -6.09
C TRP A 73 -9.42 4.19 -6.50
N PRO A 74 -8.80 4.98 -5.60
CA PRO A 74 -8.22 6.27 -5.95
C PRO A 74 -6.96 6.12 -6.82
N LYS A 75 -6.67 7.14 -7.62
CA LYS A 75 -5.45 7.22 -8.44
C LYS A 75 -4.26 7.79 -7.67
N ASN A 76 -3.07 7.62 -8.25
CA ASN A 76 -1.80 8.19 -7.79
C ASN A 76 -1.40 7.79 -6.36
N ILE A 77 -1.81 6.59 -5.93
CA ILE A 77 -1.36 5.98 -4.68
C ILE A 77 -0.24 4.99 -4.98
N ASP A 78 0.90 5.16 -4.33
CA ASP A 78 1.94 4.14 -4.29
C ASP A 78 1.55 3.05 -3.29
N MET A 79 0.96 1.96 -3.80
CA MET A 79 0.53 0.82 -3.00
C MET A 79 1.71 0.05 -2.39
N ALA A 80 2.93 0.20 -2.93
CA ALA A 80 4.12 -0.43 -2.40
C ALA A 80 4.70 0.32 -1.19
N ARG A 81 4.36 1.60 -0.98
CA ARG A 81 4.87 2.35 0.17
C ARG A 81 4.33 1.77 1.49
N ARG A 82 5.21 1.60 2.46
CA ARG A 82 4.79 1.27 3.84
C ARG A 82 4.06 2.46 4.46
N MET A 83 2.93 2.17 5.11
CA MET A 83 2.15 3.14 5.89
C MET A 83 2.38 2.91 7.38
N ASN A 84 2.42 3.98 8.17
CA ASN A 84 2.33 3.87 9.62
C ASN A 84 0.85 3.75 10.07
N ASP A 85 0.63 3.42 11.34
CA ASP A 85 -0.72 3.17 11.88
C ASP A 85 -1.66 4.37 11.73
N LYS A 86 -1.12 5.60 11.84
CA LYS A 86 -1.91 6.83 11.71
C LYS A 86 -2.37 7.07 10.27
N GLU A 87 -1.51 6.76 9.30
CA GLU A 87 -1.85 6.78 7.87
C GLU A 87 -2.88 5.70 7.54
N LEU A 88 -2.66 4.46 8.01
CA LEU A 88 -3.60 3.35 7.80
C LEU A 88 -4.98 3.69 8.38
N ALA A 89 -5.04 4.22 9.60
CA ALA A 89 -6.30 4.63 10.23
C ALA A 89 -7.06 5.68 9.40
N LYS A 90 -6.34 6.60 8.73
CA LYS A 90 -6.96 7.56 7.81
C LYS A 90 -7.53 6.86 6.57
N VAL A 91 -6.77 5.97 5.95
CA VAL A 91 -7.22 5.21 4.76
C VAL A 91 -8.46 4.38 5.07
N ILE A 92 -8.51 3.74 6.24
CA ILE A 92 -9.66 2.95 6.68
C ILE A 92 -10.91 3.84 6.87
N LYS A 93 -10.76 5.05 7.43
CA LYS A 93 -11.88 6.01 7.53
C LYS A 93 -12.42 6.44 6.18
N ASP A 94 -11.55 6.53 5.16
CA ASP A 94 -11.95 6.89 3.80
C ASP A 94 -12.63 5.74 3.03
N LYS A 95 -12.79 4.54 3.60
CA LYS A 95 -13.44 3.41 2.91
C LYS A 95 -14.87 3.72 2.47
N SER A 96 -15.63 4.52 3.21
CA SER A 96 -17.00 4.89 2.83
C SER A 96 -17.07 6.00 1.77
N ARG A 97 -15.93 6.52 1.33
CA ARG A 97 -15.86 7.57 0.31
C ARG A 97 -16.34 7.05 -1.05
N ARG A 98 -16.98 7.93 -1.84
CA ARG A 98 -17.58 7.59 -3.14
C ARG A 98 -17.15 8.49 -4.30
N ASP A 99 -16.47 9.60 -4.03
CA ASP A 99 -16.18 10.67 -4.99
C ASP A 99 -14.74 10.63 -5.55
N ASP A 100 -13.95 9.59 -5.24
CA ASP A 100 -12.55 9.47 -5.68
C ASP A 100 -12.20 8.16 -6.39
N SER A 101 -13.16 7.29 -6.68
CA SER A 101 -12.92 6.07 -7.46
C SER A 101 -12.83 6.38 -8.95
N THR A 102 -11.84 5.80 -9.62
CA THR A 102 -11.53 6.14 -11.02
C THR A 102 -10.81 5.01 -11.75
N ILE A 103 -10.86 5.05 -13.08
CA ILE A 103 -10.04 4.22 -13.97
C ILE A 103 -8.86 5.00 -14.59
N ASP A 104 -8.71 6.28 -14.26
CA ASP A 104 -7.59 7.12 -14.69
C ASP A 104 -6.26 6.66 -14.10
N ASN A 105 -5.15 6.89 -14.81
CA ASN A 105 -3.80 6.54 -14.37
C ASN A 105 -3.65 5.08 -13.91
N ASN A 106 -4.43 4.17 -14.51
CA ASN A 106 -4.49 2.74 -14.19
C ASN A 106 -5.07 2.40 -12.81
N ALA A 107 -5.70 3.37 -12.13
CA ALA A 107 -6.46 3.09 -10.93
C ALA A 107 -7.57 2.07 -11.21
N THR A 108 -7.97 1.35 -10.17
CA THR A 108 -8.87 0.21 -10.18
C THR A 108 -8.30 -1.01 -10.94
N THR A 109 -7.93 -0.86 -12.21
CA THR A 109 -7.49 -1.98 -13.06
C THR A 109 -6.19 -2.63 -12.60
N ALA A 110 -5.16 -1.85 -12.23
CA ALA A 110 -3.90 -2.44 -11.77
C ALA A 110 -4.05 -3.10 -10.38
N GLN A 111 -4.88 -2.55 -9.50
CA GLN A 111 -5.21 -3.19 -8.22
C GLN A 111 -5.93 -4.52 -8.42
N MET A 112 -6.92 -4.56 -9.31
CA MET A 112 -7.63 -5.81 -9.66
C MET A 112 -6.67 -6.87 -10.20
N ILE A 113 -5.79 -6.53 -11.15
CA ILE A 113 -4.80 -7.46 -11.69
C ILE A 113 -3.90 -8.02 -10.57
N PHE A 114 -3.44 -7.16 -9.67
CA PHE A 114 -2.58 -7.56 -8.57
C PHE A 114 -3.28 -8.56 -7.63
N LEU A 115 -4.52 -8.26 -7.23
CA LEU A 115 -5.33 -9.11 -6.35
C LEU A 115 -5.67 -10.46 -7.00
N ALA A 116 -6.01 -10.48 -8.29
CA ALA A 116 -6.30 -11.72 -9.02
C ALA A 116 -5.09 -12.67 -9.02
N ARG A 117 -3.88 -12.12 -9.18
CA ARG A 117 -2.65 -12.91 -9.19
C ARG A 117 -2.26 -13.42 -7.80
N LEU A 118 -2.44 -12.59 -6.76
CA LEU A 118 -2.29 -13.05 -5.39
C LEU A 118 -3.29 -14.14 -5.03
N TYR A 119 -4.55 -14.00 -5.41
CA TYR A 119 -5.56 -15.04 -5.20
C TYR A 119 -5.15 -16.34 -5.88
N ARG A 120 -4.62 -16.29 -7.11
CA ARG A 120 -4.15 -17.48 -7.83
C ARG A 120 -3.13 -18.28 -7.01
N GLN A 121 -2.19 -17.60 -6.35
CA GLN A 121 -1.12 -18.22 -5.57
C GLN A 121 -1.52 -18.61 -4.14
N THR A 122 -2.28 -17.75 -3.47
CA THR A 122 -2.55 -17.87 -2.02
C THR A 122 -3.90 -18.48 -1.68
N LYS A 123 -4.87 -18.39 -2.60
CA LYS A 123 -6.28 -18.70 -2.39
C LYS A 123 -6.97 -17.91 -1.26
N ASP A 124 -6.36 -16.81 -0.79
CA ASP A 124 -7.00 -15.92 0.19
C ASP A 124 -8.23 -15.25 -0.44
N ILE A 125 -9.41 -15.61 0.08
CA ILE A 125 -10.70 -15.17 -0.45
C ILE A 125 -10.89 -13.66 -0.40
N ARG A 126 -10.18 -12.93 0.49
CA ARG A 126 -10.25 -11.47 0.56
C ARG A 126 -9.84 -10.83 -0.76
N TYR A 127 -8.85 -11.40 -1.44
CA TYR A 127 -8.38 -10.91 -2.74
C TYR A 127 -9.38 -11.16 -3.86
N ARG A 128 -10.03 -12.33 -3.85
CA ARG A 128 -11.13 -12.65 -4.77
C ARG A 128 -12.30 -11.69 -4.56
N ASP A 129 -12.72 -11.50 -3.32
CA ASP A 129 -13.89 -10.68 -3.01
C ASP A 129 -13.66 -9.21 -3.34
N ALA A 130 -12.46 -8.69 -3.07
CA ALA A 130 -12.06 -7.35 -3.50
C ALA A 130 -11.99 -7.21 -5.03
N PHE A 131 -11.47 -8.23 -5.73
CA PHE A 131 -11.48 -8.24 -7.21
C PHE A 131 -12.90 -8.21 -7.76
N LEU A 132 -13.82 -9.03 -7.22
CA LEU A 132 -15.22 -9.06 -7.64
C LEU A 132 -15.91 -7.72 -7.41
N GLN A 133 -15.67 -7.07 -6.26
CA GLN A 133 -16.15 -5.69 -6.03
C GLN A 133 -15.61 -4.70 -7.07
N GLY A 134 -14.36 -4.87 -7.53
CA GLY A 134 -13.81 -4.09 -8.64
C GLY A 134 -14.52 -4.36 -9.98
N VAL A 135 -14.94 -5.61 -10.24
CA VAL A 135 -15.75 -5.96 -11.42
C VAL A 135 -17.12 -5.30 -11.33
N GLU A 136 -17.82 -5.40 -10.20
CA GLU A 136 -19.10 -4.74 -9.98
C GLU A 136 -18.99 -3.21 -10.11
N TYR A 137 -17.92 -2.61 -9.61
CA TYR A 137 -17.63 -1.20 -9.81
C TYR A 137 -17.58 -0.84 -11.30
N LEU A 138 -16.82 -1.59 -12.10
CA LEU A 138 -16.73 -1.35 -13.54
C LEU A 138 -18.10 -1.55 -14.20
N LEU A 139 -18.76 -2.69 -13.99
CA LEU A 139 -20.07 -2.97 -14.59
C LEU A 139 -21.12 -1.91 -14.24
N SER A 140 -21.15 -1.46 -12.98
CA SER A 140 -22.09 -0.41 -12.54
C SER A 140 -21.85 0.96 -13.19
N GLY A 141 -20.64 1.22 -13.67
CA GLY A 141 -20.26 2.47 -14.33
C GLY A 141 -20.31 2.40 -15.85
N GLN A 142 -20.69 1.27 -16.44
CA GLN A 142 -20.77 1.14 -17.90
C GLN A 142 -21.99 1.91 -18.43
N TYR A 143 -21.80 2.70 -19.47
CA TYR A 143 -22.89 3.36 -20.19
C TYR A 143 -23.66 2.39 -21.08
N GLU A 144 -24.90 2.76 -21.45
CA GLU A 144 -25.74 1.97 -22.36
C GLU A 144 -25.07 1.68 -23.71
N ASN A 145 -24.19 2.58 -24.17
CA ASN A 145 -23.42 2.43 -25.41
C ASN A 145 -22.10 1.64 -25.24
N GLY A 146 -21.84 1.09 -24.06
CA GLY A 146 -20.66 0.30 -23.73
C GLY A 146 -19.42 1.10 -23.32
N GLY A 147 -19.48 2.44 -23.29
CA GLY A 147 -18.39 3.28 -22.78
C GLY A 147 -18.28 3.29 -21.25
N TRP A 148 -17.23 3.94 -20.74
CA TRP A 148 -17.02 4.15 -19.30
C TRP A 148 -16.61 5.59 -19.01
N PRO A 149 -17.09 6.17 -17.89
CA PRO A 149 -16.59 7.44 -17.38
C PRO A 149 -15.17 7.29 -16.83
N GLN A 150 -14.46 8.42 -16.74
CA GLN A 150 -13.18 8.46 -16.05
C GLN A 150 -13.31 8.21 -14.53
N PHE A 151 -14.33 8.81 -13.90
CA PHE A 151 -14.66 8.67 -12.47
C PHE A 151 -16.07 8.13 -12.31
N TRP A 152 -16.28 7.23 -11.36
CA TRP A 152 -17.60 6.70 -11.05
C TRP A 152 -17.73 6.47 -9.54
N PRO A 153 -18.90 6.70 -8.91
CA PRO A 153 -20.08 7.39 -9.42
C PRO A 153 -19.92 8.92 -9.56
N GLY A 154 -20.85 9.53 -10.29
CA GLY A 154 -20.97 10.99 -10.40
C GLY A 154 -19.90 11.67 -11.26
N PRO A 155 -19.65 11.21 -12.50
CA PRO A 155 -18.75 11.91 -13.42
C PRO A 155 -19.27 13.33 -13.70
N ARG A 156 -18.35 14.29 -13.89
CA ARG A 156 -18.69 15.68 -14.19
C ARG A 156 -17.75 16.25 -15.25
N GLY A 157 -18.26 17.17 -16.08
CA GLY A 157 -17.48 17.82 -17.12
C GLY A 157 -16.96 16.81 -18.15
N TYR A 158 -15.66 16.85 -18.47
CA TYR A 158 -15.04 15.94 -19.44
C TYR A 158 -14.93 14.48 -18.98
N GLN A 159 -15.34 14.17 -17.74
CA GLN A 159 -15.26 12.83 -17.15
C GLN A 159 -16.48 11.97 -17.49
N VAL A 160 -17.52 12.57 -18.08
CA VAL A 160 -18.71 11.90 -18.61
C VAL A 160 -18.34 11.22 -19.91
#